data_AF-A0A8T0DCB6-F1
#
_entry.id   AF-A0A8T0DCB6-F1
#
_cell.length_a   1.000
_cell.length_b   1.000
_cell.length_c   1.000
_cell.angle_alpha   90.00
_cell.angle_beta   90.00
_cell.angle_gamma   90.00
#
_symmetry.space_group_name_H-M   'P 1'
#
loop_
_entity.id
_entity.type
_entity.pdbx_description
1 polymer ?
#
loop_
_entity_poly.entity_id
_entity_poly.type
_entity_poly.pdbx_seq_one_letter_code
_entity_poly.pdbx_strand_id
1 'polypeptide(L)'
;MELEQIKAQVVLRYAKQRDSLELQIQQTKDAIANVKHLSVRNRVSYEVQLDAVAKMQEKPMKKLDSILQAMNISLVALQANIARNQRWLKAIHGWIAIYQDLCRRRRYRWDQEISKVRREILALEATEGFIKAVFGGGPNGALRDQEKNSSVGWFQPQSKCEKMWLSQRRKQTELVISQESCDRIRDIETLLRTRGLSTDEQVIAKKKFFVPHHSLLIREKELSECATKLQVEQDVLLTGIDKRKQEKQQLEEKWASVIGKISRELANSEENFRKRTIELQTRLEELLTQRDSMRIMEQEELAKATRKYVNRKRQVNELHQEFAHLGLSLSINGVGRFSYFERRPNYLPYSKKTKSGF
;
A
#
# COMPACT_ATOMS: atom_id res chain seq x y z
N MET A 1 27.91 65.12 63.24
CA MET A 1 27.70 64.17 62.14
C MET A 1 27.57 64.94 60.86
N GLU A 2 28.52 64.75 59.96
CA GLU A 2 28.48 65.30 58.61
C GLU A 2 27.39 64.57 57.83
N LEU A 3 26.59 65.29 57.05
CA LEU A 3 25.44 64.78 56.28
C LEU A 3 25.74 63.47 55.53
N GLU A 4 26.98 63.31 55.07
CA GLU A 4 27.49 62.13 54.38
C GLU A 4 27.45 60.85 55.23
N GLN A 5 27.66 60.93 56.55
CA GLN A 5 27.52 59.76 57.43
C GLN A 5 26.05 59.28 57.52
N ILE A 6 25.09 60.21 57.49
CA ILE A 6 23.66 59.87 57.53
C ILE A 6 23.24 59.22 56.20
N LYS A 7 23.69 59.76 55.07
CA LYS A 7 23.46 59.15 53.75
C LYS A 7 24.07 57.75 53.67
N ALA A 8 25.32 57.59 54.13
CA ALA A 8 26.00 56.29 54.14
C ALA A 8 25.25 55.24 54.98
N GLN A 9 24.68 55.63 56.13
CA GLN A 9 23.87 54.72 56.95
C GLN A 9 22.58 54.27 56.26
N VAL A 10 21.90 55.16 55.53
CA VAL A 10 20.69 54.79 54.77
C VAL A 10 21.06 53.81 53.66
N VAL A 11 22.09 54.11 52.86
CA VAL A 11 22.58 53.22 51.78
C VAL A 11 22.99 51.85 52.32
N LEU A 12 23.68 51.80 53.47
CA LEU A 12 24.09 50.55 54.12
C LEU A 12 22.90 49.66 54.54
N ARG A 13 21.74 50.25 54.88
CA ARG A 13 20.54 49.47 55.25
C ARG A 13 19.96 48.71 54.06
N TYR A 14 20.00 49.31 52.87
CA TYR A 14 19.47 48.70 51.65
C TYR A 14 20.49 47.80 50.93
N ALA A 15 21.78 47.95 51.21
CA ALA A 15 22.86 47.21 50.53
C ALA A 15 22.62 45.70 50.46
N LYS A 16 22.32 45.05 51.60
CA LYS A 16 22.09 43.59 51.63
C LYS A 16 20.91 43.14 50.76
N GLN A 17 19.81 43.89 50.78
CA GLN A 17 18.63 43.57 49.99
C GLN A 17 18.87 43.81 48.50
N ARG A 18 19.59 44.88 48.14
CA ARG A 18 19.99 45.18 46.77
C ARG A 18 20.87 44.08 46.20
N ASP A 19 21.92 43.71 46.92
CA ASP A 19 22.88 42.69 46.46
C ASP A 19 22.18 41.33 46.31
N SER A 20 21.25 40.99 47.21
CA SER A 20 20.42 39.78 47.09
C SER A 20 19.50 39.81 45.87
N LEU A 21 18.84 40.94 45.60
CA LEU A 21 17.97 41.09 44.43
C LEU A 21 18.76 41.08 43.12
N GLU A 22 19.91 41.74 43.06
CA GLU A 22 20.79 41.72 41.88
C GLU A 22 21.29 40.30 41.59
N LEU A 23 21.63 39.53 42.63
CA LEU A 23 21.99 38.12 42.48
C LEU A 23 20.82 37.30 41.92
N GLN A 24 19.60 37.46 42.45
CA GLN A 24 18.42 36.75 41.94
C GLN A 24 18.09 37.13 40.49
N ILE A 25 18.22 38.41 40.14
CA ILE A 25 18.04 38.89 38.76
C ILE A 25 19.06 38.21 37.84
N GLN A 26 20.33 38.16 38.24
CA GLN A 26 21.38 37.54 37.43
C GLN A 26 21.14 36.03 37.27
N GLN A 27 20.84 35.32 38.35
CA GLN A 27 20.49 33.90 38.32
C GLN A 27 19.29 33.61 37.40
N THR A 28 18.28 34.49 37.42
CA THR A 28 17.09 34.35 36.56
C THR A 28 17.44 34.60 35.08
N LYS A 29 18.29 35.59 34.78
CA LYS A 29 18.80 35.83 33.42
C LYS A 29 19.59 34.63 32.89
N ASP A 30 20.47 34.07 33.71
CA ASP A 30 21.27 32.90 33.36
C ASP A 30 20.39 31.67 33.15
N ALA A 31 19.35 31.50 33.97
CA ALA A 31 18.36 30.45 33.78
C ALA A 31 17.59 30.59 32.45
N ILE A 32 17.18 31.80 32.07
CA ILE A 32 16.54 32.06 30.76
C ILE A 32 17.49 31.71 29.61
N ALA A 33 18.75 32.14 29.70
CA ALA A 33 19.75 31.84 28.67
C ALA A 33 19.98 30.33 28.54
N ASN A 34 20.06 29.62 29.67
CA ASN A 34 20.22 28.16 29.69
C ASN A 34 19.00 27.44 29.09
N VAL A 35 17.77 27.85 29.44
CA VAL A 35 16.54 27.27 28.87
C VAL A 35 16.49 27.46 27.35
N LYS A 36 16.87 28.65 26.85
CA LYS A 36 16.97 28.90 25.39
C LYS A 36 18.00 27.99 24.73
N HIS A 37 19.18 27.85 25.33
CA HIS A 37 20.23 26.97 24.82
C HIS A 37 19.77 25.49 24.79
N LEU A 38 19.13 25.02 25.86
CA LEU A 38 18.58 23.67 25.95
C LEU A 38 17.47 23.44 24.91
N SER A 39 16.60 24.41 24.67
CA SER A 39 15.56 24.34 23.65
C SER A 39 16.15 24.15 22.24
N VAL A 40 17.18 24.92 21.88
CA VAL A 40 17.88 24.77 20.60
C VAL A 40 18.55 23.40 20.49
N ARG A 41 19.28 22.98 21.54
CA ARG A 41 19.94 21.67 21.56
C ARG A 41 18.95 20.51 21.43
N ASN A 42 17.80 20.62 22.10
CA ASN A 42 16.75 19.63 22.04
C ASN A 42 16.18 19.52 20.62
N ARG A 43 15.88 20.65 19.97
CA ARG A 43 15.43 20.66 18.58
C ARG A 43 16.42 19.98 17.64
N VAL A 44 17.70 20.33 17.72
CA VAL A 44 18.76 19.69 16.92
C VAL A 44 18.83 18.19 17.18
N SER A 45 18.69 17.75 18.44
CA SER A 45 18.66 16.33 18.78
C SER A 45 17.50 15.60 18.08
N TYR A 46 16.29 16.17 18.08
CA TYR A 46 15.14 15.60 17.40
C TYR A 46 15.30 15.60 15.87
N GLU A 47 15.87 16.64 15.29
CA GLU A 47 16.21 16.69 13.85
C GLU A 47 17.17 15.56 13.47
N VAL A 48 18.23 15.33 14.27
CA VAL A 48 19.16 14.22 14.07
C VAL A 48 18.49 12.85 14.19
N GLN A 49 17.55 12.69 15.13
CA GLN A 49 16.77 11.45 15.27
C GLN A 49 15.87 11.20 14.05
N LEU A 50 15.20 12.24 13.53
CA LEU A 50 14.37 12.13 12.33
C LEU A 50 15.22 11.74 11.10
N ASP A 51 16.39 12.35 10.93
CA ASP A 51 17.33 11.99 9.86
C ASP A 51 17.83 10.55 9.99
N ALA A 52 18.11 10.10 11.21
CA ALA A 52 18.52 8.71 11.47
C ALA A 52 17.40 7.73 11.13
N VAL A 53 16.14 8.05 11.49
CA VAL A 53 14.97 7.25 11.14
C VAL A 53 14.76 7.20 9.62
N ALA A 54 14.89 8.32 8.92
CA ALA A 54 14.79 8.37 7.46
C ALA A 54 15.85 7.46 6.79
N LYS A 55 17.10 7.50 7.26
CA LYS A 55 18.17 6.61 6.78
C LYS A 55 17.90 5.14 7.09
N MET A 56 17.35 4.83 8.27
CA MET A 56 16.97 3.47 8.64
C MET A 56 15.79 2.94 7.80
N GLN A 57 14.87 3.80 7.39
CA GLN A 57 13.75 3.47 6.51
C GLN A 57 14.21 3.20 5.07
N GLU A 58 15.19 3.94 4.56
CA GLU A 58 15.59 3.90 3.15
C GLU A 58 16.03 2.51 2.68
N LYS A 59 16.88 1.82 3.47
CA LYS A 59 17.43 0.50 3.11
C LYS A 59 16.36 -0.60 2.95
N PRO A 60 15.45 -0.84 3.92
CA PRO A 60 14.40 -1.84 3.76
C PRO A 60 13.41 -1.49 2.65
N MET A 61 13.07 -0.21 2.48
CA MET A 61 12.17 0.25 1.42
C MET A 61 12.76 0.01 0.03
N LYS A 62 14.02 0.41 -0.20
CA LYS A 62 14.73 0.13 -1.46
C LYS A 62 14.82 -1.37 -1.76
N LYS A 63 15.04 -2.20 -0.74
CA LYS A 63 15.08 -3.66 -0.90
C LYS A 63 13.71 -4.23 -1.31
N LEU A 64 12.62 -3.73 -0.75
CA LEU A 64 11.27 -4.15 -1.15
C LEU A 64 10.93 -3.67 -2.57
N ASP A 65 11.31 -2.44 -2.92
CA ASP A 65 11.10 -1.90 -4.25
C ASP A 65 11.86 -2.70 -5.32
N SER A 66 13.10 -3.11 -5.05
CA SER A 66 13.87 -3.94 -5.98
C SER A 66 13.25 -5.33 -6.15
N ILE A 67 12.75 -5.94 -5.08
CA ILE A 67 12.01 -7.22 -5.14
C ILE A 67 10.74 -7.05 -5.97
N LEU A 68 9.93 -6.03 -5.69
CA LEU A 68 8.70 -5.76 -6.43
C LEU A 68 8.98 -5.50 -7.91
N GLN A 69 10.03 -4.76 -8.23
CA GLN A 69 10.45 -4.50 -9.61
C GLN A 69 10.84 -5.80 -10.32
N ALA A 70 11.65 -6.66 -9.68
CA ALA A 70 12.04 -7.96 -10.24
C ALA A 70 10.81 -8.87 -10.47
N MET A 71 9.87 -8.92 -9.52
CA MET A 71 8.63 -9.68 -9.66
C MET A 71 7.74 -9.15 -10.80
N ASN A 72 7.64 -7.83 -10.95
CA ASN A 72 6.89 -7.21 -12.05
C ASN A 72 7.51 -7.52 -13.42
N ILE A 73 8.85 -7.50 -13.53
CA ILE A 73 9.55 -7.89 -14.77
C ILE A 73 9.24 -9.35 -15.11
N SER A 74 9.31 -10.25 -14.11
CA SER A 74 8.95 -11.66 -14.29
C SER A 74 7.49 -11.84 -14.70
N LEU A 75 6.57 -11.08 -14.09
CA LEU A 75 5.15 -11.10 -14.44
C LEU A 75 4.93 -10.69 -15.91
N VAL A 76 5.58 -9.61 -16.37
CA VAL A 76 5.48 -9.15 -17.76
C VAL A 76 6.02 -10.20 -18.73
N ALA A 77 7.18 -10.80 -18.42
CA ALA A 77 7.74 -11.87 -19.23
C ALA A 77 6.82 -13.10 -19.31
N LEU A 78 6.21 -13.46 -18.19
CA LEU A 78 5.26 -14.57 -18.10
C LEU A 78 3.96 -14.29 -18.87
N GLN A 79 3.41 -13.07 -18.77
CA GLN A 79 2.26 -12.63 -19.55
C GLN A 79 2.55 -12.64 -21.06
N ALA A 80 3.75 -12.24 -21.48
CA ALA A 80 4.17 -12.32 -22.88
C ALA A 80 4.21 -13.78 -23.37
N ASN A 81 4.70 -14.72 -22.54
CA ASN A 81 4.71 -16.15 -22.84
C ASN A 81 3.29 -16.73 -22.94
N ILE A 82 2.39 -16.36 -22.03
CA ILE A 82 0.98 -16.75 -22.10
C ILE A 82 0.34 -16.26 -23.40
N ALA A 83 0.52 -14.97 -23.74
CA ALA A 83 -0.01 -14.40 -24.97
C ALA A 83 0.54 -15.11 -26.23
N ARG A 84 1.84 -15.46 -26.22
CA ARG A 84 2.46 -16.25 -27.29
C ARG A 84 1.81 -17.63 -27.42
N ASN A 85 1.65 -18.36 -26.32
CA ASN A 85 1.03 -19.69 -26.32
C ASN A 85 -0.44 -19.65 -26.77
N GLN A 86 -1.20 -18.63 -26.36
CA GLN A 86 -2.57 -18.43 -26.83
C GLN A 86 -2.65 -18.19 -28.34
N ARG A 87 -1.70 -17.45 -28.93
CA ARG A 87 -1.62 -17.28 -30.40
C ARG A 87 -1.35 -18.61 -31.11
N TRP A 88 -0.43 -19.42 -30.58
CA TRP A 88 -0.15 -20.75 -31.12
C TRP A 88 -1.33 -21.71 -31.02
N LEU A 89 -2.04 -21.71 -29.89
CA LEU A 89 -3.26 -22.50 -29.71
C LEU A 89 -4.32 -22.11 -30.74
N LYS A 90 -4.58 -20.81 -30.93
CA LYS A 90 -5.51 -20.33 -31.97
C LYS A 90 -5.11 -20.79 -33.37
N ALA A 91 -3.81 -20.71 -33.70
CA ALA A 91 -3.31 -21.17 -34.99
C ALA A 91 -3.52 -22.68 -35.19
N ILE A 92 -3.21 -23.50 -34.16
CA ILE A 92 -3.38 -24.95 -34.21
C ILE A 92 -4.85 -25.33 -34.33
N HIS A 93 -5.76 -24.69 -33.60
CA HIS A 93 -7.20 -24.90 -33.75
C HIS A 93 -7.66 -24.61 -35.19
N GLY A 94 -7.14 -23.54 -35.80
CA GLY A 94 -7.39 -23.22 -37.21
C GLY A 94 -6.90 -24.32 -38.16
N TRP A 95 -5.67 -24.81 -37.98
CA TRP A 95 -5.12 -25.90 -38.79
C TRP A 95 -5.89 -27.21 -38.61
N ILE A 96 -6.28 -27.56 -37.39
CA ILE A 96 -7.11 -28.73 -37.11
C ILE A 96 -8.46 -28.60 -37.83
N ALA A 97 -9.09 -27.42 -37.80
CA ALA A 97 -10.35 -27.18 -38.50
C ALA A 97 -10.21 -27.35 -40.02
N ILE A 98 -9.15 -26.79 -40.62
CA ILE A 98 -8.85 -26.95 -42.05
C ILE A 98 -8.63 -28.43 -42.40
N TYR A 99 -7.82 -29.14 -41.62
CA TYR A 99 -7.54 -30.55 -41.83
C TYR A 99 -8.82 -31.39 -41.75
N GLN A 100 -9.65 -31.15 -40.73
CA GLN A 100 -10.94 -31.83 -40.59
C GLN A 100 -11.86 -31.56 -41.78
N ASP A 101 -11.89 -30.33 -42.31
CA ASP A 101 -12.69 -29.99 -43.50
C ASP A 101 -12.17 -30.71 -44.75
N LEU A 102 -10.85 -30.72 -44.98
CA LEU A 102 -10.23 -31.45 -46.09
C LEU A 102 -10.55 -32.96 -46.02
N CYS A 103 -10.44 -33.56 -44.84
CA CYS A 103 -10.80 -34.96 -44.63
C CYS A 103 -12.29 -35.23 -44.86
N ARG A 104 -13.18 -34.27 -44.57
CA ARG A 104 -14.61 -34.38 -44.89
C ARG A 104 -14.85 -34.31 -46.39
N ARG A 105 -14.26 -33.32 -47.09
CA ARG A 105 -14.38 -33.17 -48.55
C ARG A 105 -13.84 -34.37 -49.32
N ARG A 106 -12.68 -34.91 -48.92
CA ARG A 106 -12.09 -36.09 -49.56
C ARG A 106 -12.99 -37.32 -49.42
N ARG A 107 -13.58 -37.53 -48.24
CA ARG A 107 -14.55 -38.60 -48.02
C ARG A 107 -15.82 -38.40 -48.82
N TYR A 108 -16.37 -37.19 -48.84
CA TYR A 108 -17.54 -36.90 -49.66
C TYR A 108 -17.32 -37.25 -51.13
N ARG A 109 -16.15 -36.91 -51.70
CA ARG A 109 -15.78 -37.32 -53.07
C ARG A 109 -15.66 -38.84 -53.22
N TRP A 110 -14.97 -39.49 -52.28
CA TRP A 110 -14.83 -40.94 -52.26
C TRP A 110 -16.18 -41.67 -52.16
N ASP A 111 -17.08 -41.18 -51.32
CA ASP A 111 -18.44 -41.70 -51.19
C ASP A 111 -19.23 -41.49 -52.49
N GLN A 112 -19.10 -40.34 -53.15
CA GLN A 112 -19.69 -40.11 -54.48
C GLN A 112 -19.14 -41.07 -55.55
N GLU A 113 -17.82 -41.30 -55.58
CA GLU A 113 -17.17 -42.24 -56.48
C GLU A 113 -17.64 -43.68 -56.21
N ILE A 114 -17.67 -44.11 -54.95
CA ILE A 114 -18.23 -45.41 -54.55
C ILE A 114 -19.70 -45.51 -54.96
N SER A 115 -20.52 -44.50 -54.70
CA SER A 115 -21.94 -44.52 -55.09
C SER A 115 -22.11 -44.55 -56.61
N LYS A 116 -21.20 -43.96 -57.39
CA LYS A 116 -21.19 -44.05 -58.85
C LYS A 116 -20.83 -45.47 -59.29
N VAL A 117 -19.72 -46.02 -58.80
CA VAL A 117 -19.30 -47.40 -59.08
C VAL A 117 -20.36 -48.40 -58.63
N ARG A 118 -20.99 -48.21 -57.47
CA ARG A 118 -22.13 -49.03 -57.01
C ARG A 118 -23.31 -48.96 -57.97
N ARG A 119 -23.66 -47.78 -58.49
CA ARG A 119 -24.72 -47.66 -59.51
C ARG A 119 -24.34 -48.34 -60.82
N GLU A 120 -23.09 -48.22 -61.25
CA GLU A 120 -22.57 -48.91 -62.44
C GLU A 120 -22.56 -50.43 -62.25
N ILE A 121 -22.12 -50.91 -61.08
CA ILE A 121 -22.19 -52.32 -60.70
C ILE A 121 -23.64 -52.78 -60.61
N LEU A 122 -24.56 -52.04 -60.00
CA LEU A 122 -26.00 -52.38 -59.99
C LEU A 122 -26.63 -52.35 -61.38
N ALA A 123 -26.11 -51.55 -62.31
CA ALA A 123 -26.52 -51.57 -63.72
C ALA A 123 -25.95 -52.77 -64.49
N LEU A 124 -24.77 -53.28 -64.09
CA LEU A 124 -24.10 -54.45 -64.66
C LEU A 124 -24.55 -55.77 -64.01
N GLU A 125 -24.88 -55.76 -62.72
CA GLU A 125 -25.34 -56.88 -61.91
C GLU A 125 -26.80 -57.15 -62.21
N ALA A 126 -26.95 -58.07 -63.17
CA ALA A 126 -28.19 -58.59 -63.67
C ALA A 126 -29.17 -57.51 -64.14
N THR A 127 -28.96 -57.06 -65.38
CA THR A 127 -30.11 -56.74 -66.24
C THR A 127 -31.19 -57.78 -65.95
N GLU A 128 -32.43 -57.34 -65.77
CA GLU A 128 -33.58 -58.22 -65.51
C GLU A 128 -33.59 -59.43 -66.48
N GLY A 129 -33.00 -59.26 -67.67
CA GLY A 129 -32.63 -60.28 -68.66
C GLY A 129 -31.65 -61.38 -68.21
N PHE A 130 -30.55 -61.11 -67.50
CA PHE A 130 -29.63 -62.14 -67.00
C PHE A 130 -30.27 -63.02 -65.92
N ILE A 131 -30.96 -62.43 -64.93
CA ILE A 131 -31.71 -63.19 -63.92
C ILE A 131 -32.87 -63.96 -64.58
N LYS A 132 -33.58 -63.39 -65.56
CA LYS A 132 -34.59 -64.13 -66.35
C LYS A 132 -33.99 -65.29 -67.15
N ALA A 133 -32.84 -65.09 -67.78
CA ALA A 133 -32.21 -66.10 -68.64
C ALA A 133 -31.66 -67.29 -67.84
N VAL A 134 -31.12 -67.04 -66.64
CA VAL A 134 -30.54 -68.10 -65.80
C VAL A 134 -31.58 -68.74 -64.87
N PHE A 135 -32.53 -67.97 -64.32
CA PHE A 135 -33.47 -68.45 -63.30
C PHE A 135 -34.95 -68.48 -63.71
N GLY A 136 -35.29 -68.10 -64.95
CA GLY A 136 -36.60 -68.37 -65.54
C GLY A 136 -37.77 -67.47 -65.12
N GLY A 137 -37.53 -66.34 -64.44
CA GLY A 137 -38.60 -65.36 -64.16
C GLY A 137 -38.21 -64.28 -63.15
N GLY A 138 -38.37 -63.01 -63.54
CA GLY A 138 -38.15 -61.84 -62.68
C GLY A 138 -39.26 -61.64 -61.62
N PRO A 139 -39.12 -60.62 -60.73
CA PRO A 139 -39.85 -60.50 -59.46
C PRO A 139 -41.36 -60.32 -59.59
N ASN A 140 -41.87 -60.01 -60.78
CA ASN A 140 -43.26 -59.62 -61.00
C ASN A 140 -44.16 -60.75 -61.51
N GLY A 141 -43.67 -61.98 -61.59
CA GLY A 141 -44.47 -63.14 -62.03
C GLY A 141 -45.58 -63.58 -61.06
N ALA A 142 -45.50 -63.19 -59.78
CA ALA A 142 -46.52 -63.46 -58.77
C ALA A 142 -47.41 -62.24 -58.43
N LEU A 143 -47.07 -61.04 -58.94
CA LEU A 143 -47.83 -59.80 -58.73
C LEU A 143 -48.54 -59.30 -60.00
N ARG A 144 -48.26 -59.88 -61.18
CA ARG A 144 -48.91 -59.51 -62.47
C ARG A 144 -50.19 -60.26 -62.83
N ASP A 145 -50.79 -61.02 -61.91
CA ASP A 145 -52.15 -61.53 -62.13
C ASP A 145 -53.24 -60.46 -61.88
N GLN A 146 -52.87 -59.22 -61.47
CA GLN A 146 -53.80 -58.13 -61.21
C GLN A 146 -53.71 -56.90 -62.13
N GLU A 147 -52.73 -56.80 -63.03
CA GLU A 147 -52.65 -55.66 -63.97
C GLU A 147 -52.60 -56.13 -65.43
N LYS A 148 -53.77 -56.47 -65.95
CA LYS A 148 -54.00 -56.48 -67.41
C LYS A 148 -54.02 -55.03 -67.86
N ASN A 149 -52.96 -54.60 -68.56
CA ASN A 149 -52.92 -53.63 -69.66
C ASN A 149 -51.56 -52.89 -69.67
N SER A 150 -50.54 -53.48 -70.29
CA SER A 150 -49.47 -52.69 -70.90
C SER A 150 -48.91 -53.40 -72.12
N SER A 151 -49.11 -52.74 -73.26
CA SER A 151 -48.82 -53.15 -74.62
C SER A 151 -47.36 -52.88 -74.99
N VAL A 152 -46.44 -53.65 -74.42
CA VAL A 152 -45.03 -53.62 -74.88
C VAL A 152 -44.50 -55.06 -74.90
N GLY A 153 -44.32 -55.57 -76.12
CA GLY A 153 -43.88 -56.94 -76.39
C GLY A 153 -42.44 -57.18 -75.93
N TRP A 154 -42.28 -58.00 -74.89
CA TRP A 154 -40.99 -58.54 -74.46
C TRP A 154 -41.20 -59.98 -73.98
N PHE A 155 -40.49 -60.92 -74.61
CA PHE A 155 -40.56 -62.38 -74.48
C PHE A 155 -40.99 -62.88 -73.08
N GLN A 156 -42.25 -63.28 -72.97
CA GLN A 156 -42.74 -64.21 -71.94
C GLN A 156 -42.61 -65.62 -72.51
N PRO A 157 -42.39 -66.66 -71.68
CA PRO A 157 -42.69 -68.02 -72.10
C PRO A 157 -44.21 -68.08 -72.33
N GLN A 158 -44.64 -67.93 -73.58
CA GLN A 158 -46.04 -67.70 -73.94
C GLN A 158 -46.88 -68.99 -73.91
N SER A 159 -46.22 -70.15 -73.79
CA SER A 159 -46.89 -71.45 -73.79
C SER A 159 -46.87 -72.09 -72.39
N LYS A 160 -48.02 -72.65 -71.95
CA LYS A 160 -48.10 -73.55 -70.78
C LYS A 160 -47.01 -74.63 -70.83
N CYS A 161 -46.64 -75.09 -72.02
CA CYS A 161 -45.61 -76.10 -72.24
C CYS A 161 -44.22 -75.61 -71.85
N GLU A 162 -43.91 -74.33 -72.06
CA GLU A 162 -42.59 -73.76 -71.79
C GLU A 162 -42.36 -73.56 -70.28
N LYS A 163 -43.39 -73.12 -69.56
CA LYS A 163 -43.39 -73.08 -68.09
C LYS A 163 -43.30 -74.47 -67.47
N MET A 164 -44.04 -75.45 -68.01
CA MET A 164 -43.93 -76.83 -67.57
C MET A 164 -42.54 -77.40 -67.86
N TRP A 165 -41.97 -77.13 -69.03
CA TRP A 165 -40.65 -77.61 -69.41
C TRP A 165 -39.56 -77.04 -68.51
N LEU A 166 -39.57 -75.74 -68.20
CA LEU A 166 -38.63 -75.13 -67.26
C LEU A 166 -38.79 -75.67 -65.84
N SER A 167 -40.03 -75.88 -65.37
CA SER A 167 -40.30 -76.48 -64.06
C SER A 167 -39.84 -77.94 -64.00
N GLN A 168 -40.06 -78.71 -65.06
CA GLN A 168 -39.66 -80.11 -65.16
C GLN A 168 -38.15 -80.26 -65.27
N ARG A 169 -37.49 -79.37 -66.02
CA ARG A 169 -36.04 -79.32 -66.11
C ARG A 169 -35.41 -78.92 -64.77
N ARG A 170 -35.99 -77.95 -64.05
CA ARG A 170 -35.55 -77.60 -62.69
C ARG A 170 -35.68 -78.79 -61.73
N LYS A 171 -36.82 -79.50 -61.73
CA LYS A 171 -37.00 -80.74 -60.95
C LYS A 171 -36.01 -81.84 -61.32
N GLN A 172 -35.72 -82.03 -62.62
CA GLN A 172 -34.71 -82.99 -63.07
C GLN A 172 -33.31 -82.61 -62.59
N THR A 173 -33.00 -81.33 -62.55
CA THR A 173 -31.70 -80.85 -62.07
C THR A 173 -31.60 -80.99 -60.55
N GLU A 174 -32.66 -80.67 -59.81
CA GLU A 174 -32.77 -80.87 -58.35
C GLU A 174 -32.68 -82.35 -57.94
N LEU A 175 -33.04 -83.29 -58.82
CA LEU A 175 -32.87 -84.73 -58.60
C LEU A 175 -31.43 -85.22 -58.78
N VAL A 176 -30.60 -84.49 -59.54
CA VAL A 176 -29.22 -84.87 -59.84
C VAL A 176 -28.22 -84.29 -58.83
N ILE A 177 -28.61 -83.21 -58.14
CA ILE A 177 -27.74 -82.48 -57.22
C ILE A 177 -28.17 -82.76 -55.76
N SER A 178 -27.23 -82.77 -54.81
CA SER A 178 -27.53 -82.94 -53.39
C SER A 178 -28.45 -81.84 -52.86
N GLN A 179 -29.31 -82.19 -51.90
CA GLN A 179 -30.25 -81.25 -51.26
C GLN A 179 -29.52 -80.04 -50.67
N GLU A 180 -28.34 -80.24 -50.07
CA GLU A 180 -27.50 -79.16 -49.53
C GLU A 180 -27.06 -78.15 -50.61
N SER A 181 -26.78 -78.62 -51.82
CA SER A 181 -26.44 -77.75 -52.94
C SER A 181 -27.67 -77.00 -53.45
N CYS A 182 -28.83 -77.65 -53.49
CA CYS A 182 -30.10 -77.02 -53.83
C CYS A 182 -30.48 -75.93 -52.81
N ASP A 183 -30.25 -76.17 -51.52
CA ASP A 183 -30.47 -75.20 -50.46
C ASP A 183 -29.46 -74.04 -50.56
N ARG A 184 -28.17 -74.30 -50.82
CA ARG A 184 -27.17 -73.25 -51.10
C ARG A 184 -27.53 -72.40 -52.32
N ILE A 185 -28.05 -73.01 -53.39
CA ILE A 185 -28.52 -72.28 -54.58
C ILE A 185 -29.71 -71.39 -54.22
N ARG A 186 -30.67 -71.89 -53.40
CA ARG A 186 -31.79 -71.09 -52.89
C ARG A 186 -31.33 -69.96 -51.97
N ASP A 187 -30.31 -70.17 -51.14
CA ASP A 187 -29.73 -69.16 -50.27
C ASP A 187 -28.99 -68.08 -51.07
N ILE A 188 -28.22 -68.48 -52.08
CA ILE A 188 -27.57 -67.54 -53.01
C ILE A 188 -28.64 -66.75 -53.78
N GLU A 189 -29.71 -67.42 -54.23
CA GLU A 189 -30.82 -66.79 -54.93
C GLU A 189 -31.56 -65.78 -54.03
N THR A 190 -31.80 -66.09 -52.75
CA THR A 190 -32.42 -65.15 -51.79
C THR A 190 -31.49 -63.99 -51.41
N LEU A 191 -30.19 -64.24 -51.23
CA LEU A 191 -29.17 -63.21 -51.00
C LEU A 191 -29.05 -62.24 -52.18
N LEU A 192 -29.04 -62.75 -53.41
CA LEU A 192 -29.03 -61.91 -54.61
C LEU A 192 -30.33 -61.11 -54.77
N ARG A 193 -31.48 -61.68 -54.36
CA ARG A 193 -32.79 -61.02 -54.40
C ARG A 193 -32.99 -59.92 -53.34
N THR A 194 -32.26 -59.95 -52.22
CA THR A 194 -32.46 -59.04 -51.07
C THR A 194 -31.40 -57.93 -50.95
N ARG A 195 -30.32 -57.99 -51.74
CA ARG A 195 -29.19 -57.04 -51.73
C ARG A 195 -29.53 -55.59 -52.10
N GLY A 196 -30.71 -55.32 -52.65
CA GLY A 196 -31.15 -53.97 -53.04
C GLY A 196 -31.83 -53.13 -51.94
N LEU A 197 -32.03 -53.66 -50.73
CA LEU A 197 -32.94 -53.05 -49.74
C LEU A 197 -32.35 -52.77 -48.34
N SER A 198 -31.05 -52.98 -48.09
CA SER A 198 -30.52 -52.73 -46.74
C SER A 198 -30.23 -51.23 -46.50
N THR A 199 -31.15 -50.58 -45.79
CA THR A 199 -31.13 -49.19 -45.27
C THR A 199 -30.00 -48.86 -44.27
N ASP A 200 -28.94 -49.66 -44.18
CA ASP A 200 -27.84 -49.47 -43.21
C ASP A 200 -26.87 -48.32 -43.59
N GLU A 201 -26.98 -47.78 -44.81
CA GLU A 201 -26.07 -46.74 -45.32
C GLU A 201 -26.21 -45.37 -44.62
N GLN A 202 -27.32 -45.08 -43.94
CA GLN A 202 -27.49 -43.81 -43.22
C GLN A 202 -26.72 -43.73 -41.89
N VAL A 203 -26.26 -44.86 -41.34
CA VAL A 203 -25.53 -44.90 -40.06
C VAL A 203 -24.05 -44.58 -40.24
N ILE A 204 -23.47 -44.91 -41.40
CA ILE A 204 -22.02 -44.75 -41.65
C ILE A 204 -21.63 -43.26 -41.83
N ALA A 205 -22.54 -42.43 -42.36
CA ALA A 205 -22.30 -41.00 -42.61
C ALA A 205 -22.14 -40.14 -41.33
N LYS A 206 -22.47 -40.67 -40.13
CA LYS A 206 -22.42 -39.89 -38.87
C LYS A 206 -21.22 -40.16 -37.97
N LYS A 207 -20.32 -41.09 -38.31
CA LYS A 207 -19.10 -41.32 -37.51
C LYS A 207 -18.06 -40.23 -37.79
N LYS A 208 -18.01 -39.23 -36.90
CA LYS A 208 -16.87 -38.30 -36.78
C LYS A 208 -15.60 -39.12 -36.59
N PHE A 209 -14.75 -39.20 -37.61
CA PHE A 209 -13.42 -39.79 -37.46
C PHE A 209 -12.60 -38.83 -36.60
N PHE A 210 -12.45 -39.20 -35.33
CA PHE A 210 -11.43 -38.65 -34.47
C PHE A 210 -10.20 -39.54 -34.67
N VAL A 211 -9.12 -39.00 -35.24
CA VAL A 211 -7.83 -39.69 -35.27
C VAL A 211 -7.09 -39.22 -34.02
N PRO A 212 -7.04 -40.00 -32.93
CA PRO A 212 -6.54 -39.53 -31.64
C PRO A 212 -5.02 -39.22 -31.65
N HIS A 213 -4.32 -39.54 -32.74
CA HIS A 213 -2.86 -39.52 -32.85
C HIS A 213 -2.34 -38.52 -33.90
N HIS A 214 -3.17 -37.56 -34.33
CA HIS A 214 -2.68 -36.51 -35.23
C HIS A 214 -1.72 -35.57 -34.47
N SER A 215 -0.55 -35.28 -35.07
CA SER A 215 0.50 -34.45 -34.46
C SER A 215 -0.01 -33.09 -33.96
N LEU A 216 -0.95 -32.47 -34.68
CA LEU A 216 -1.61 -31.23 -34.25
C LEU A 216 -2.45 -31.37 -32.98
N LEU A 217 -3.15 -32.49 -32.77
CA LEU A 217 -3.96 -32.73 -31.56
C LEU A 217 -3.07 -33.00 -30.35
N ILE A 218 -1.94 -33.67 -30.54
CA ILE A 218 -0.91 -33.85 -29.50
C ILE A 218 -0.36 -32.47 -29.11
N ARG A 219 -0.01 -31.66 -30.10
CA ARG A 219 0.54 -30.32 -29.87
C ARG A 219 -0.45 -29.36 -29.21
N GLU A 220 -1.74 -29.46 -29.54
CA GLU A 220 -2.82 -28.72 -28.89
C GLU A 220 -2.90 -29.03 -27.39
N LYS A 221 -2.84 -30.32 -27.02
CA LYS A 221 -2.84 -30.76 -25.61
C LYS A 221 -1.63 -30.24 -24.86
N GLU A 222 -0.43 -30.41 -25.41
CA GLU A 222 0.82 -29.93 -24.81
C GLU A 222 0.79 -28.41 -24.55
N LEU A 223 0.33 -27.63 -25.53
CA LEU A 223 0.25 -26.17 -25.40
C LEU A 223 -0.85 -25.75 -24.44
N SER A 224 -1.95 -26.50 -24.36
CA SER A 224 -3.03 -26.23 -23.40
C SER A 224 -2.56 -26.49 -21.97
N GLU A 225 -1.86 -27.60 -21.73
CA GLU A 225 -1.23 -27.90 -20.44
C GLU A 225 -0.14 -26.89 -20.07
N CYS A 226 0.65 -26.44 -21.04
CA CYS A 226 1.63 -25.39 -20.80
C CYS A 226 0.96 -24.05 -20.47
N ALA A 227 -0.15 -23.71 -21.13
CA ALA A 227 -0.91 -22.49 -20.86
C ALA A 227 -1.53 -22.50 -19.47
N THR A 228 -2.10 -23.62 -19.02
CA THR A 228 -2.66 -23.73 -17.66
C THR A 228 -1.58 -23.63 -16.59
N LYS A 229 -0.42 -24.27 -16.80
CA LYS A 229 0.74 -24.13 -15.89
C LYS A 229 1.20 -22.68 -15.77
N LEU A 230 1.35 -21.98 -16.90
CA LEU A 230 1.74 -20.57 -16.89
C LEU A 230 0.67 -19.68 -16.22
N GLN A 231 -0.62 -19.96 -16.39
CA GLN A 231 -1.68 -19.24 -15.68
C GLN A 231 -1.59 -19.41 -14.16
N VAL A 232 -1.37 -20.63 -13.68
CA VAL A 232 -1.16 -20.89 -12.25
C VAL A 232 0.07 -20.14 -11.74
N GLU A 233 1.18 -20.15 -12.48
CA GLU A 233 2.37 -19.37 -12.14
C GLU A 233 2.09 -17.86 -12.11
N GLN A 234 1.25 -17.35 -13.03
CA GLN A 234 0.81 -15.95 -13.04
C GLN A 234 0.08 -15.59 -11.75
N ASP A 235 -0.87 -16.42 -11.33
CA ASP A 235 -1.68 -16.19 -10.13
C ASP A 235 -0.82 -16.25 -8.86
N VAL A 236 0.12 -17.19 -8.80
CA VAL A 236 1.11 -17.27 -7.71
C VAL A 236 2.00 -16.01 -7.67
N LEU A 237 2.44 -15.51 -8.82
CA LEU A 237 3.24 -14.29 -8.87
C LEU A 237 2.42 -13.05 -8.47
N LEU A 238 1.18 -12.92 -8.94
CA LEU A 238 0.29 -11.81 -8.59
C LEU A 238 0.01 -11.79 -7.09
N THR A 239 -0.36 -12.93 -6.50
CA THR A 239 -0.56 -13.03 -5.04
C THR A 239 0.72 -12.75 -4.26
N GLY A 240 1.89 -13.14 -4.79
CA GLY A 240 3.19 -12.78 -4.22
C GLY A 240 3.47 -11.27 -4.26
N ILE A 241 3.18 -10.62 -5.39
CA ILE A 241 3.32 -9.16 -5.56
C ILE A 241 2.40 -8.42 -4.58
N ASP A 242 1.15 -8.84 -4.46
CA ASP A 242 0.19 -8.20 -3.56
C ASP A 242 0.59 -8.33 -2.09
N LYS A 243 1.10 -9.51 -1.68
CA LYS A 243 1.69 -9.67 -0.33
C LYS A 243 2.85 -8.70 -0.10
N ARG A 244 3.77 -8.56 -1.05
CA ARG A 244 4.89 -7.62 -0.94
C ARG A 244 4.45 -6.15 -0.91
N LYS A 245 3.39 -5.78 -1.64
CA LYS A 245 2.78 -4.44 -1.56
C LYS A 245 2.16 -4.19 -0.19
N GLN A 246 1.46 -5.16 0.38
CA GLN A 246 0.91 -5.06 1.74
C GLN A 246 2.03 -4.94 2.80
N GLU A 247 3.09 -5.73 2.69
CA GLU A 247 4.27 -5.62 3.55
C GLU A 247 4.89 -4.21 3.48
N LYS A 248 5.01 -3.65 2.27
CA LYS A 248 5.50 -2.28 2.06
C LYS A 248 4.60 -1.25 2.75
N GLN A 249 3.28 -1.33 2.56
CA GLN A 249 2.31 -0.44 3.21
C GLN A 249 2.39 -0.52 4.74
N GLN A 250 2.42 -1.73 5.30
CA GLN A 250 2.55 -1.91 6.75
C GLN A 250 3.85 -1.33 7.31
N LEU A 251 4.95 -1.41 6.55
CA LEU A 251 6.20 -0.77 6.95
C LEU A 251 6.12 0.75 6.88
N GLU A 252 5.53 1.31 5.84
CA GLU A 252 5.29 2.75 5.70
C GLU A 252 4.46 3.28 6.88
N GLU A 253 3.39 2.57 7.26
CA GLU A 253 2.55 2.91 8.42
C GLU A 253 3.33 2.85 9.74
N LYS A 254 4.15 1.81 9.94
CA LYS A 254 5.01 1.69 11.14
C LYS A 254 6.01 2.84 11.23
N TRP A 255 6.66 3.19 10.12
CA TRP A 255 7.58 4.32 10.07
C TRP A 255 6.88 5.66 10.29
N ALA A 256 5.72 5.87 9.67
CA ALA A 256 4.90 7.05 9.90
C ALA A 256 4.48 7.19 11.37
N SER A 257 4.16 6.08 12.05
CA SER A 257 3.86 6.06 13.49
C SER A 257 5.05 6.47 14.34
N VAL A 258 6.25 5.97 14.03
CA VAL A 258 7.50 6.35 14.74
C VAL A 258 7.80 7.83 14.53
N ILE A 259 7.80 8.32 13.29
CA ILE A 259 8.01 9.73 12.96
C ILE A 259 6.96 10.61 13.65
N GLY A 260 5.70 10.18 13.67
CA GLY A 260 4.62 10.87 14.34
C GLY A 260 4.74 10.89 15.88
N LYS A 261 5.39 9.89 16.49
CA LYS A 261 5.73 9.92 17.94
C LYS A 261 6.83 10.94 18.20
N ILE A 262 7.93 10.87 17.46
CA ILE A 262 9.08 11.78 17.59
C ILE A 262 8.63 13.24 17.41
N SER A 263 7.81 13.50 16.38
CA SER A 263 7.29 14.86 16.11
C SER A 263 6.39 15.38 17.22
N ARG A 264 5.54 14.52 17.82
CA ARG A 264 4.71 14.89 18.97
C ARG A 264 5.53 15.16 20.22
N GLU A 265 6.54 14.35 20.48
CA GLU A 265 7.46 14.56 21.61
C GLU A 265 8.23 15.87 21.46
N LEU A 266 8.71 16.17 20.24
CA LEU A 266 9.32 17.47 19.93
C LEU A 266 8.34 18.61 20.23
N ALA A 267 7.13 18.58 19.67
CA ALA A 267 6.11 19.62 19.89
C ALA A 267 5.79 19.82 21.39
N ASN A 268 5.63 18.73 22.14
CA ASN A 268 5.41 18.78 23.59
C ASN A 268 6.60 19.39 24.33
N SER A 269 7.82 19.03 23.93
CA SER A 269 9.04 19.57 24.54
C SER A 269 9.22 21.06 24.24
N GLU A 270 8.92 21.52 23.01
CA GLU A 270 8.96 22.93 22.62
C GLU A 270 7.95 23.75 23.41
N GLU A 271 6.73 23.23 23.60
CA GLU A 271 5.71 23.89 24.42
C GLU A 271 6.14 23.99 25.89
N ASN A 272 6.78 22.96 26.44
CA ASN A 272 7.33 23.01 27.79
C ASN A 272 8.45 24.05 27.93
N PHE A 273 9.36 24.14 26.96
CA PHE A 273 10.40 25.18 26.95
C PHE A 273 9.81 26.59 26.82
N ARG A 274 8.75 26.75 26.01
CA ARG A 274 8.03 28.00 25.86
C ARG A 274 7.40 28.43 27.18
N LYS A 275 6.64 27.55 27.84
CA LYS A 275 6.04 27.81 29.16
C LYS A 275 7.09 28.20 30.18
N ARG A 276 8.19 27.44 30.27
CA ARG A 276 9.26 27.73 31.23
C ARG A 276 9.96 29.06 30.95
N THR A 277 10.11 29.43 29.69
CA THR A 277 10.69 30.72 29.30
C THR A 277 9.78 31.86 29.74
N ILE A 278 8.47 31.75 29.52
CA ILE A 278 7.48 32.74 29.96
C ILE A 278 7.51 32.88 31.49
N GLU A 279 7.47 31.77 32.24
CA GLU A 279 7.56 31.79 33.71
C GLU A 279 8.79 32.56 34.22
N LEU A 280 9.95 32.29 33.63
CA LEU A 280 11.20 32.96 34.02
C LEU A 280 11.22 34.43 33.59
N GLN A 281 10.62 34.77 32.44
CA GLN A 281 10.48 36.16 31.99
C GLN A 281 9.58 36.96 32.93
N THR A 282 8.42 36.43 33.29
CA THR A 282 7.52 37.06 34.28
C THR A 282 8.24 37.24 35.62
N ARG A 283 8.97 36.22 36.09
CA ARG A 283 9.76 36.32 37.32
C ARG A 283 10.84 37.40 37.24
N LEU A 284 11.49 37.54 36.10
CA LEU A 284 12.49 38.58 35.88
C LEU A 284 11.85 39.98 35.94
N GLU A 285 10.68 40.17 35.33
CA GLU A 285 9.93 41.43 35.40
C GLU A 285 9.51 41.78 36.83
N GLU A 286 9.03 40.80 37.61
CA GLU A 286 8.76 40.98 39.05
C GLU A 286 10.00 41.42 39.83
N LEU A 287 11.15 40.79 39.60
CA LEU A 287 12.39 41.16 40.30
C LEU A 287 12.89 42.56 39.90
N LEU A 288 12.73 42.94 38.62
CA LEU A 288 13.08 44.27 38.13
C LEU A 288 12.17 45.35 38.75
N THR A 289 10.85 45.11 38.81
CA THR A 289 9.91 46.02 39.47
C THR A 289 10.18 46.13 40.97
N GLN A 290 10.52 45.01 41.65
CA GLN A 290 10.94 45.04 43.05
C GLN A 290 12.22 45.87 43.26
N ARG A 291 13.23 45.69 42.42
CA ARG A 291 14.46 46.51 42.43
C ARG A 291 14.14 47.99 42.28
N ASP A 292 13.28 48.36 41.34
CA ASP A 292 12.93 49.75 41.08
C ASP A 292 12.13 50.36 42.24
N SER A 293 11.21 49.60 42.85
CA SER A 293 10.50 50.02 44.06
C SER A 293 11.45 50.27 45.24
N MET A 294 12.46 49.41 45.44
CA MET A 294 13.46 49.62 46.48
C MET A 294 14.30 50.87 46.24
N ARG A 295 14.70 51.15 44.99
CA ARG A 295 15.45 52.37 44.65
C ARG A 295 14.63 53.62 44.98
N ILE A 296 13.33 53.61 44.72
CA ILE A 296 12.43 54.72 45.08
C ILE A 296 12.37 54.88 46.61
N MET A 297 12.16 53.78 47.36
CA MET A 297 12.14 53.83 48.83
C MET A 297 13.45 54.35 49.43
N GLU A 298 14.59 53.89 48.93
CA GLU A 298 15.92 54.36 49.35
C GLU A 298 16.08 55.87 49.08
N GLN A 299 15.69 56.34 47.90
CA GLN A 299 15.73 57.77 47.53
C GLN A 299 14.81 58.63 48.41
N GLU A 300 13.60 58.14 48.71
CA GLU A 300 12.68 58.83 49.61
C GLU A 300 13.21 58.94 51.03
N GLU A 301 13.80 57.86 51.56
CA GLU A 301 14.43 57.89 52.89
C GLU A 301 15.64 58.82 52.93
N LEU A 302 16.49 58.80 51.89
CA LEU A 302 17.60 59.74 51.74
C LEU A 302 17.10 61.20 51.71
N ALA A 303 16.04 61.48 50.95
CA ALA A 303 15.44 62.80 50.88
C ALA A 303 14.86 63.25 52.23
N LYS A 304 14.14 62.37 52.95
CA LYS A 304 13.61 62.63 54.30
C LYS A 304 14.73 62.89 55.30
N ALA A 305 15.77 62.06 55.31
CA ALA A 305 16.92 62.21 56.20
C ALA A 305 17.69 63.51 55.93
N THR A 306 17.88 63.86 54.65
CA THR A 306 18.54 65.10 54.23
C THR A 306 17.73 66.32 54.64
N ARG A 307 16.41 66.35 54.40
CA ARG A 307 15.53 67.45 54.85
C ARG A 307 15.58 67.61 56.36
N LYS A 308 15.52 66.51 57.12
CA LYS A 308 15.59 66.53 58.59
C LYS A 308 16.92 67.09 59.09
N TYR A 309 18.04 66.75 58.44
CA TYR A 309 19.35 67.31 58.76
C TYR A 309 19.45 68.79 58.46
N VAL A 310 19.02 69.23 57.27
CA VAL A 310 19.03 70.64 56.86
C VAL A 310 18.19 71.49 57.81
N ASN A 311 16.99 71.03 58.17
CA ASN A 311 16.13 71.72 59.12
C ASN A 311 16.77 71.83 60.51
N ARG A 312 17.38 70.75 61.02
CA ARG A 312 18.11 70.79 62.29
C ARG A 312 19.30 71.74 62.23
N LYS A 313 20.06 71.75 61.14
CA LYS A 313 21.21 72.65 60.96
C LYS A 313 20.77 74.11 60.92
N ARG A 314 19.65 74.41 60.25
CA ARG A 314 19.04 75.75 60.26
C ARG A 314 18.60 76.15 61.66
N GLN A 315 17.85 75.31 62.37
CA GLN A 315 17.43 75.56 63.76
C GLN A 315 18.61 75.78 64.71
N VAL A 316 19.67 74.98 64.58
CA VAL A 316 20.89 75.14 65.39
C VAL A 316 21.57 76.47 65.05
N ASN A 317 21.62 76.87 63.78
CA ASN A 317 22.18 78.17 63.39
C ASN A 317 21.33 79.34 63.92
N GLU A 318 20.00 79.25 63.85
CA GLU A 318 19.07 80.23 64.43
C GLU A 318 19.29 80.37 65.94
N LEU A 319 19.37 79.25 66.67
CA LEU A 319 19.70 79.24 68.10
C LEU A 319 21.08 79.88 68.37
N HIS A 320 22.11 79.56 67.58
CA HIS A 320 23.42 80.20 67.74
C HIS A 320 23.37 81.72 67.52
N GLN A 321 22.55 82.20 66.58
CA GLN A 321 22.33 83.63 66.38
C GLN A 321 21.62 84.27 67.58
N GLU A 322 20.56 83.64 68.10
CA GLU A 322 19.86 84.10 69.31
C GLU A 322 20.78 84.13 70.55
N PHE A 323 21.59 83.09 70.76
CA PHE A 323 22.58 83.06 71.84
C PHE A 323 23.66 84.15 71.70
N ALA A 324 24.10 84.43 70.47
CA ALA A 324 25.02 85.53 70.18
C ALA A 324 24.38 86.90 70.49
N HIS A 325 23.11 87.11 70.15
CA HIS A 325 22.35 88.32 70.48
C HIS A 325 22.16 88.51 72.00
N LEU A 326 22.04 87.42 72.76
CA LEU A 326 21.93 87.45 74.22
C LEU A 326 23.29 87.59 74.95
N GLY A 327 24.41 87.70 74.23
CA GLY A 327 25.75 87.81 74.82
C GLY A 327 26.22 86.55 75.56
N LEU A 328 25.57 85.41 75.32
CA LEU A 328 25.90 84.13 75.95
C LEU A 328 26.79 83.31 75.01
N SER A 329 28.11 83.44 75.15
CA SER A 329 29.06 82.53 74.48
C SER A 329 28.99 81.16 75.15
N LEU A 330 28.24 80.23 74.56
CA LEU A 330 28.19 78.84 75.00
C LEU A 330 29.46 78.10 74.53
N SER A 331 30.54 78.17 75.31
CA SER A 331 31.61 77.17 75.24
C SER A 331 31.15 75.92 76.00
N ILE A 332 30.34 75.08 75.37
CA ILE A 332 30.02 73.77 75.94
C ILE A 332 31.21 72.84 75.66
N ASN A 333 32.11 72.69 76.62
CA ASN A 333 33.15 71.67 76.59
C ASN A 333 32.51 70.27 76.71
N GLY A 334 32.96 69.32 75.89
CA GLY A 334 32.45 67.94 75.81
C GLY A 334 32.75 67.05 77.01
N VAL A 335 33.32 67.59 78.10
CA VAL A 335 33.67 66.86 79.32
C VAL A 335 32.96 67.54 80.48
N GLY A 336 31.71 67.14 80.72
CA GLY A 336 30.91 67.72 81.81
C GLY A 336 29.43 67.77 81.49
N ARG A 337 28.77 66.62 81.49
CA ARG A 337 27.32 66.61 81.74
C ARG A 337 27.15 66.89 83.23
N PHE A 338 26.31 67.88 83.57
CA PHE A 338 26.00 68.40 84.92
C PHE A 338 26.89 69.53 85.46
N SER A 339 26.67 70.75 84.97
CA SER A 339 26.82 71.98 85.80
C SER A 339 26.10 73.17 85.16
N TYR A 340 24.77 73.18 85.27
CA TYR A 340 24.03 74.44 85.23
C TYR A 340 24.05 75.00 86.66
N PHE A 341 24.51 76.25 86.82
CA PHE A 341 24.75 76.97 88.09
C PHE A 341 26.15 76.81 88.70
N GLU A 342 27.14 77.47 88.11
CA GLU A 342 28.17 78.16 88.90
C GLU A 342 28.58 79.45 88.18
N ARG A 343 27.97 80.57 88.59
CA ARG A 343 28.58 81.89 88.43
C ARG A 343 28.68 82.51 89.81
N ARG A 344 29.89 82.55 90.38
CA ARG A 344 30.27 83.58 91.34
C ARG A 344 31.32 84.49 90.67
N PRO A 345 31.20 85.82 90.77
CA PRO A 345 32.25 86.73 90.32
C PRO A 345 33.36 86.82 91.38
N ASN A 346 34.59 86.47 91.00
CA ASN A 346 35.78 86.76 91.79
C ASN A 346 36.05 88.27 91.78
N TYR A 347 35.83 88.92 92.92
CA TYR A 347 36.47 90.19 93.24
C TYR A 347 37.70 89.90 94.09
N LEU A 348 38.87 90.32 93.63
CA LEU A 348 39.91 91.01 94.42
C LEU A 348 41.15 91.31 93.56
N PRO A 349 41.64 92.55 93.53
CA PRO A 349 42.94 92.91 92.95
C PRO A 349 44.05 92.98 94.02
N TYR A 350 45.29 92.86 93.52
CA TYR A 350 46.60 92.98 94.16
C TYR A 350 46.76 94.02 95.28
N SER A 351 47.61 93.70 96.28
CA SER A 351 48.67 94.64 96.72
C SER A 351 49.85 93.93 97.43
N LYS A 352 51.07 94.35 97.08
CA LYS A 352 52.38 93.97 97.66
C LYS A 352 52.63 94.72 98.99
N LYS A 353 53.40 94.13 99.91
CA LYS A 353 54.67 94.70 100.47
C LYS A 353 55.31 93.83 101.57
N THR A 354 56.55 93.40 101.27
CA THR A 354 57.81 93.42 102.06
C THR A 354 57.81 93.57 103.59
N LYS A 355 58.60 92.70 104.27
CA LYS A 355 59.81 92.96 105.13
C LYS A 355 60.06 91.71 106.01
N SER A 356 61.17 90.98 105.89
CA SER A 356 62.50 91.16 106.49
C SER A 356 62.53 91.24 108.02
N GLY A 357 63.16 90.24 108.66
CA GLY A 357 64.03 90.44 109.82
C GLY A 357 63.54 89.90 111.17
N PHE A 358 64.30 88.91 111.65
CA PHE A 358 64.35 88.25 112.96
C PHE A 358 63.28 87.22 113.32
#